data_AF-A0A0E9UFJ7-F1
#
_entry.id   AF-A0A0E9UFJ7-F1
#
_cell.length_a   1.000
_cell.length_b   1.000
_cell.length_c   1.000
_cell.angle_alpha   90.00
_cell.angle_beta   90.00
_cell.angle_gamma   90.00
#
_symmetry.space_group_name_H-M   'P 1'
#
loop_
_entity.id
_entity.type
_entity.pdbx_description
1 polymer ?
#
loop_
_entity_poly.entity_id
_entity_poly.type
_entity_poly.pdbx_seq_one_letter_code
_entity_poly.pdbx_strand_id
1 'polypeptide(L)'
;MMLRCLLLLFSAMVDGSFQDEITPTAKEVHVLEGNSVSLSCAYTAATSTLFWYRQYSRSKPEFLISVVSTDKTEGQFTAKH
;
A
#
# COMPACT_ATOMS: atom_id res chain seq x y z
N MET A 1 -10.94 -43.63 7.15
CA MET A 1 -11.28 -42.36 7.84
C MET A 1 -10.08 -41.51 8.27
N MET A 2 -8.91 -42.08 8.60
CA MET A 2 -7.75 -41.30 9.09
C MET A 2 -7.12 -40.34 8.05
N LEU A 3 -7.07 -40.73 6.78
CA LEU A 3 -6.47 -39.91 5.71
C LEU A 3 -7.25 -38.62 5.42
N ARG A 4 -8.58 -38.64 5.58
CA ARG A 4 -9.43 -37.45 5.41
C ARG A 4 -9.24 -36.44 6.56
N CYS A 5 -8.99 -36.91 7.79
CA CYS A 5 -8.69 -36.03 8.92
C CYS A 5 -7.31 -35.38 8.77
N LEU A 6 -6.31 -36.13 8.33
CA LEU A 6 -4.97 -35.60 8.06
C LEU A 6 -4.99 -34.51 6.98
N LEU A 7 -5.72 -34.71 5.88
CA LEU A 7 -5.87 -33.69 4.83
C LEU A 7 -6.58 -32.41 5.31
N LEU A 8 -7.58 -32.54 6.18
CA LEU A 8 -8.29 -31.40 6.78
C LEU A 8 -7.38 -30.60 7.75
N LEU A 9 -6.49 -31.28 8.47
CA LEU A 9 -5.49 -30.63 9.33
C LEU A 9 -4.45 -29.86 8.48
N PHE A 10 -4.02 -30.41 7.34
CA PHE A 10 -3.08 -29.73 6.42
C PHE A 10 -3.66 -28.47 5.78
N SER A 11 -4.97 -28.41 5.51
CA SER A 11 -5.62 -27.20 5.00
C SER A 11 -5.77 -26.07 6.04
N ALA A 12 -5.75 -26.39 7.33
CA ALA A 12 -5.96 -25.41 8.40
C ALA A 12 -4.70 -24.61 8.77
N MET A 13 -3.55 -24.93 8.18
CA MET A 13 -2.22 -24.40 8.56
C MET A 13 -1.56 -23.54 7.48
N VAL A 14 -2.29 -23.18 6.42
CA VAL A 14 -1.81 -22.24 5.39
C VAL A 14 -2.60 -20.94 5.52
N ASP A 15 -2.36 -20.20 6.59
CA ASP A 15 -2.76 -18.79 6.70
C ASP A 15 -1.48 -17.94 6.64
N GLY A 16 -1.03 -17.69 5.42
CA GLY A 16 0.06 -16.78 5.14
C GLY A 16 -0.38 -15.84 4.04
N SER A 17 -0.80 -14.63 4.40
CA SER A 17 -1.00 -13.59 3.40
C SER A 17 0.36 -13.03 3.00
N PHE A 18 0.74 -13.20 1.73
CA PHE A 18 1.91 -12.53 1.15
C PHE A 18 1.51 -11.10 0.74
N GLN A 19 1.13 -10.29 1.73
CA GLN A 19 0.68 -8.94 1.48
C GLN A 19 1.85 -7.97 1.66
N ASP A 20 2.14 -7.17 0.62
CA ASP A 20 3.10 -6.09 0.73
C ASP A 20 2.57 -5.05 1.72
N GLU A 21 3.40 -4.67 2.69
CA GLU A 21 3.03 -3.68 3.70
C GLU A 21 3.43 -2.28 3.22
N ILE A 22 2.49 -1.33 3.33
CA ILE A 22 2.73 0.10 3.09
C ILE A 22 2.27 0.87 4.33
N THR A 23 3.20 1.58 4.95
CA THR A 23 2.99 2.35 6.18
C THR A 23 3.20 3.84 5.91
N PRO A 24 2.16 4.69 6.07
CA PRO A 24 2.32 6.12 5.87
C PRO A 24 3.17 6.74 6.98
N THR A 25 3.98 7.73 6.63
CA THR A 25 4.83 8.46 7.61
C THR A 25 3.97 9.30 8.55
N ALA A 26 2.84 9.81 8.06
CA ALA A 26 1.85 10.57 8.83
C ALA A 26 0.44 10.15 8.41
N LYS A 27 -0.49 10.08 9.37
CA LYS A 27 -1.90 9.74 9.09
C LYS A 27 -2.62 10.87 8.36
N GLU A 28 -2.27 12.11 8.69
CA GLU A 28 -2.88 13.32 8.16
C GLU A 28 -1.78 14.36 7.92
N VAL A 29 -1.92 15.13 6.84
CA VAL A 29 -1.03 16.24 6.50
C VAL A 29 -1.91 17.42 6.14
N HIS A 30 -1.71 18.55 6.82
CA HIS A 30 -2.42 19.79 6.53
C HIS A 30 -1.55 20.72 5.70
N VAL A 31 -2.14 21.33 4.69
CA VAL A 31 -1.47 22.28 3.79
C VAL A 31 -2.39 23.48 3.57
N LEU A 32 -1.81 24.67 3.41
CA LEU A 32 -2.55 25.86 3.01
C LEU A 32 -2.88 25.78 1.52
N GLU A 33 -4.03 26.33 1.13
CA GLU A 33 -4.42 26.42 -0.27
C GLU A 33 -3.33 27.14 -1.10
N GLY A 34 -3.01 26.59 -2.27
CA GLY A 34 -1.95 27.08 -3.16
C GLY A 34 -0.54 26.58 -2.82
N ASN A 35 -0.32 25.97 -1.66
CA ASN A 35 0.95 25.33 -1.33
C ASN A 35 1.01 23.88 -1.84
N SER A 36 2.23 23.36 -2.01
CA SER A 36 2.45 21.95 -2.32
C SER A 36 2.35 21.10 -1.05
N VAL A 37 1.81 19.89 -1.19
CA VAL A 37 1.81 18.84 -0.16
C VAL A 37 2.64 17.67 -0.63
N SER A 38 3.40 17.06 0.29
CA SER A 38 4.12 15.82 0.06
C SER A 38 3.60 14.73 1.00
N LEU A 39 3.28 13.57 0.44
CA LEU A 39 2.90 12.37 1.16
C LEU A 39 4.04 11.36 1.03
N SER A 40 4.48 10.82 2.18
CA SER A 40 5.56 9.84 2.25
C SER A 40 5.10 8.56 2.93
N CYS A 41 5.58 7.42 2.45
CA CYS A 41 5.35 6.11 3.05
C CYS A 41 6.61 5.27 3.06
N ALA A 42 6.72 4.42 4.08
CA ALA A 42 7.63 3.28 4.06
C ALA A 42 6.89 2.08 3.49
N TYR A 43 7.56 1.25 2.69
CA TYR A 43 6.94 0.02 2.19
C TYR A 43 7.93 -1.13 2.11
N THR A 44 7.43 -2.35 2.20
CA THR A 44 8.21 -3.56 1.98
C THR A 44 7.56 -4.36 0.85
N ALA A 45 8.13 -4.25 -0.35
CA ALA A 45 7.63 -4.97 -1.53
C ALA A 45 8.78 -5.46 -2.41
N ALA A 46 8.52 -6.53 -3.18
CA ALA A 46 9.47 -6.99 -4.20
C ALA A 46 9.59 -5.98 -5.36
N THR A 47 8.52 -5.21 -5.61
CA THR A 47 8.39 -4.28 -6.72
C THR A 47 9.04 -2.92 -6.42
N SER A 48 9.52 -2.26 -7.46
CA SER A 48 10.05 -0.89 -7.40
C SER A 48 9.00 0.17 -7.75
N THR A 49 7.78 -0.23 -8.11
CA THR A 49 6.79 0.67 -8.69
C THR A 49 5.68 0.92 -7.70
N LEU A 50 5.49 2.18 -7.33
CA LEU A 50 4.36 2.63 -6.52
C LEU A 50 3.31 3.27 -7.41
N PHE A 51 2.05 2.95 -7.12
CA PHE A 51 0.89 3.55 -7.80
C PHE A 51 0.16 4.43 -6.80
N TRP A 52 0.02 5.71 -7.13
CA TRP A 52 -0.65 6.69 -6.29
C TRP A 52 -2.08 6.90 -6.75
N TYR A 53 -2.98 6.90 -5.78
CA TYR A 53 -4.41 7.08 -5.99
C TYR A 53 -4.94 8.20 -5.10
N ARG A 54 -5.97 8.91 -5.57
CA ARG A 54 -6.75 9.85 -4.78
C ARG A 54 -8.16 9.31 -4.60
N GLN A 55 -8.73 9.52 -3.43
CA GLN A 55 -10.13 9.15 -3.16
C GLN A 55 -10.81 10.26 -2.38
N TYR A 56 -11.88 10.82 -2.94
CA TYR A 56 -12.82 11.65 -2.19
C TYR A 56 -13.77 10.77 -1.37
N SER A 57 -14.37 11.36 -0.33
CA SER A 57 -15.33 10.65 0.52
C SER A 57 -16.43 9.98 -0.32
N ARG A 58 -16.58 8.66 -0.15
CA ARG A 58 -17.54 7.79 -0.89
C ARG A 58 -17.32 7.69 -2.40
N SER A 59 -16.18 8.14 -2.93
CA SER A 59 -15.82 7.96 -4.33
C SER A 59 -14.95 6.70 -4.53
N LYS A 60 -14.84 6.22 -5.77
CA LYS A 60 -13.85 5.21 -6.12
C LYS A 60 -12.43 5.80 -6.11
N PRO A 61 -11.39 4.99 -5.88
CA PRO A 61 -10.01 5.44 -6.09
C PRO A 61 -9.79 5.88 -7.55
N GLU A 62 -9.16 7.04 -7.71
CA GLU A 62 -8.74 7.59 -8.99
C GLU A 62 -7.23 7.46 -9.12
N PHE A 63 -6.75 6.84 -10.19
CA PHE A 63 -5.31 6.75 -10.46
C PHE A 63 -4.74 8.14 -10.76
N LEU A 64 -3.61 8.46 -10.12
CA LEU A 64 -2.89 9.71 -10.34
C LEU A 64 -1.61 9.49 -11.14
N ILE A 65 -0.70 8.67 -10.61
CA ILE A 65 0.64 8.48 -11.17
C ILE A 65 1.26 7.16 -10.72
N SER A 66 2.13 6.60 -11.55
CA SER A 66 3.05 5.53 -11.17
C SER A 66 4.48 6.08 -11.06
N VAL A 67 5.16 5.74 -9.98
CA VAL A 67 6.53 6.19 -9.70
C VAL A 67 7.41 4.96 -9.54
N VAL A 68 8.52 4.92 -10.26
CA VAL A 68 9.54 3.89 -10.09
C VAL A 68 10.57 4.42 -9.10
N SER A 69 10.65 3.79 -7.92
CA SER A 69 11.64 4.12 -6.91
C SER A 69 12.89 3.26 -7.09
N THR A 70 14.06 3.90 -7.01
CA THR A 70 15.34 3.19 -6.86
C THR A 70 15.49 2.61 -5.47
N ASP A 71 14.83 3.21 -4.48
CA ASP A 71 14.81 2.77 -3.09
C ASP A 71 13.50 2.05 -2.78
N LYS A 72 13.56 0.73 -2.60
CA LYS A 72 12.37 -0.13 -2.45
C LYS A 72 11.69 -0.01 -1.08
N THR A 73 12.13 0.95 -0.27
CA THR A 73 11.69 1.11 1.12
C THR A 73 10.96 2.42 1.35
N GLU A 74 11.08 3.40 0.44
CA GLU A 74 10.50 4.73 0.60
C GLU A 74 9.74 5.16 -0.66
N GLY A 75 8.51 5.64 -0.44
CA GLY A 75 7.67 6.26 -1.44
C GLY A 75 7.41 7.72 -1.11
N GLN A 76 7.46 8.58 -2.12
CA GLN A 76 7.10 9.99 -1.99
C GLN A 76 6.23 10.44 -3.17
N PHE A 77 5.18 11.19 -2.86
CA PHE A 77 4.31 11.84 -3.83
C PHE A 77 4.08 13.29 -3.44
N THR A 78 4.28 14.20 -4.40
CA THR A 78 4.09 15.64 -4.18
C THR A 78 3.06 16.16 -5.17
N ALA A 79 2.05 16.86 -4.65
CA ALA A 79 1.00 17.50 -5.43
C ALA A 79 0.84 18.96 -5.00
N LYS A 80 0.36 19.80 -5.91
CA LYS A 80 -0.16 21.12 -5.57
C LYS A 80 -1.66 21.01 -5.29
N HIS A 81 -2.12 21.72 -4.27
CA HIS A 81 -3.55 21.91 -4.05
C HIS A 81 -4.14 22.77 -5.16
#